data_AF-A0A2N1AQG5-F1
#
_entry.id   AF-A0A2N1AQG5-F1
#
_cell.length_a   1.000
_cell.length_b   1.000
_cell.length_c   1.000
_cell.angle_alpha   90.00
_cell.angle_beta   90.00
_cell.angle_gamma   90.00
#
_symmetry.space_group_name_H-M   'P 1'
#
loop_
_entity.id
_entity.type
_entity.pdbx_description
1 polymer ?
#
loop_
_entity_poly.entity_id
_entity_poly.type
_entity_poly.pdbx_seq_one_letter_code
_entity_poly.pdbx_strand_id
1 'polypeptide(L)'
;MPRESIPKGLREKVLNEYDHRCAFCAGDRPHLHHVDEDATNNTQENLLPLCPNCHLRDQHNPTRKVDIPKLKLFREHKDPSILKPQFHPIYLRQAFLDDIQINIDSVDSLEKKAGELIEFVATLEMGGFYSKRLNELIGRPSMAFMFSLSSGHNPEFERQMNRSRESYRKQLVENNKHAKKLLIELLRYQSWANG
;
A
#
# COMPACT_ATOMS: atom_id res chain seq x y z
N MET A 1 32.50 -7.56 -3.27
CA MET A 1 32.89 -6.56 -2.26
C MET A 1 32.46 -7.06 -0.89
N PRO A 2 33.22 -6.82 0.20
CA PRO A 2 32.78 -7.19 1.55
C PRO A 2 31.50 -6.43 1.89
N ARG A 3 30.53 -7.12 2.50
CA ARG A 3 29.29 -6.48 2.98
C ARG A 3 29.64 -5.44 4.04
N GLU A 4 29.17 -4.20 3.87
CA GLU A 4 29.27 -3.20 4.92
C GLU A 4 28.50 -3.70 6.15
N SER A 5 29.15 -3.62 7.32
CA SER A 5 28.51 -4.04 8.56
C SER A 5 27.51 -2.99 9.01
N ILE A 6 26.29 -3.42 9.34
CA ILE A 6 25.29 -2.55 9.98
C ILE A 6 25.90 -1.98 11.28
N PRO A 7 25.91 -0.65 11.48
CA PRO A 7 26.43 -0.04 12.70
C PRO A 7 25.78 -0.61 13.96
N LYS A 8 26.58 -0.90 15.00
CA LYS A 8 26.10 -1.57 16.23
C LYS A 8 24.93 -0.83 16.89
N GLY A 9 24.99 0.50 16.98
CA GLY A 9 23.92 1.30 17.56
C GLY A 9 22.61 1.25 16.76
N LEU A 10 22.71 1.25 15.43
CA LEU A 10 21.54 1.11 14.55
C LEU A 10 20.93 -0.29 14.69
N ARG A 11 21.79 -1.32 14.73
CA ARG A 11 21.35 -2.71 14.93
C ARG A 11 20.54 -2.86 16.22
N GLU A 12 21.06 -2.33 17.32
CA GLU A 12 20.41 -2.38 18.62
C GLU A 12 19.06 -1.65 18.61
N LYS A 13 19.01 -0.47 17.96
CA LYS A 13 17.79 0.32 17.82
C LYS A 13 16.68 -0.45 17.09
N VAL A 14 17.01 -1.09 15.96
CA VAL A 14 16.05 -1.89 15.18
C VAL A 14 15.62 -3.14 15.95
N LEU A 15 16.54 -3.82 16.65
CA LEU A 15 16.17 -5.00 17.43
C LEU A 15 15.26 -4.64 18.61
N ASN A 16 15.54 -3.55 19.33
CA ASN A 16 14.68 -3.05 20.40
C ASN A 16 13.28 -2.67 19.91
N GLU A 17 13.17 -2.12 18.70
CA GLU A 17 11.87 -1.76 18.08
C GLU A 17 10.94 -2.98 17.90
N TYR A 18 11.50 -4.20 17.85
CA TYR A 18 10.78 -5.45 17.65
C TYR A 18 11.00 -6.44 18.82
N ASP A 19 11.37 -5.97 20.00
CA ASP A 19 11.60 -6.80 21.20
C ASP A 19 12.56 -7.98 20.95
N HIS A 20 13.60 -7.77 20.13
CA HIS A 20 14.55 -8.79 19.68
C HIS A 20 13.90 -10.03 19.02
N ARG A 21 12.72 -9.85 18.42
CA ARG A 21 11.96 -10.91 17.75
C ARG A 21 11.84 -10.66 16.25
N CYS A 22 11.52 -11.74 15.53
CA CYS A 22 11.18 -11.69 14.11
C CYS A 22 9.95 -10.80 13.90
N ALA A 23 10.06 -9.81 13.01
CA ALA A 23 8.97 -8.92 12.66
C ALA A 23 7.75 -9.67 12.10
N PHE A 24 7.95 -10.81 11.44
CA PHE A 24 6.87 -11.57 10.80
C PHE A 24 6.21 -12.60 11.73
N CYS A 25 6.99 -13.44 12.40
CA CYS A 25 6.46 -14.57 13.18
C CYS A 25 6.69 -14.47 14.70
N ALA A 26 7.29 -13.37 15.17
CA ALA A 26 7.67 -13.15 16.57
C ALA A 26 8.63 -14.19 17.18
N GLY A 27 9.27 -15.02 16.35
CA GLY A 27 10.27 -16.00 16.76
C GLY A 27 11.62 -15.37 17.15
N ASP A 28 12.40 -16.10 17.93
CA ASP A 28 13.66 -15.63 18.50
C ASP A 28 14.83 -15.59 17.50
N ARG A 29 15.92 -14.94 17.92
CA ARG A 29 17.21 -14.85 17.21
C ARG A 29 17.09 -14.29 15.78
N PRO A 30 16.45 -13.12 15.57
CA PRO A 30 16.36 -12.51 14.26
C PRO A 30 17.71 -11.98 13.78
N HIS A 31 17.90 -12.01 12.47
CA HIS A 31 18.95 -11.29 11.76
C HIS A 31 18.34 -10.07 11.05
N LEU A 32 19.13 -9.02 10.88
CA LEU A 32 18.67 -7.84 10.15
C LEU A 32 18.77 -8.08 8.65
N HIS A 33 17.67 -7.76 7.97
CA HIS A 33 17.50 -7.86 6.54
C HIS A 33 17.24 -6.47 5.94
N HIS A 34 17.94 -6.13 4.86
CA HIS A 34 17.71 -4.91 4.09
C HIS A 34 16.48 -5.06 3.19
N VAL A 35 15.49 -4.19 3.36
CA VAL A 35 14.20 -4.24 2.67
C VAL A 35 14.35 -4.05 1.16
N ASP A 36 15.30 -3.20 0.74
CA ASP A 36 15.62 -2.93 -0.67
C ASP A 36 16.68 -3.88 -1.27
N GLU A 37 17.13 -4.88 -0.50
CA GLU A 37 18.22 -5.80 -0.86
C GLU A 37 19.62 -5.14 -1.04
N ASP A 38 19.77 -3.84 -0.72
CA ASP A 38 21.03 -3.12 -0.81
C ASP A 38 21.72 -3.04 0.56
N ALA A 39 22.83 -3.78 0.71
CA ALA A 39 23.60 -3.84 1.96
C ALA A 39 24.30 -2.52 2.33
N THR A 40 24.37 -1.54 1.42
CA THR A 40 24.94 -0.22 1.67
C THR A 40 23.94 0.75 2.29
N ASN A 41 22.63 0.50 2.14
CA ASN A 41 21.57 1.35 2.68
C ASN A 41 21.23 1.01 4.14
N ASN A 42 22.09 1.44 5.06
CA ASN A 42 21.96 1.22 6.50
C ASN A 42 21.07 2.28 7.19
N THR A 43 19.80 2.37 6.79
CA THR A 43 18.78 3.21 7.45
C THR A 43 17.84 2.37 8.30
N GLN A 44 17.26 2.95 9.37
CA GLN A 44 16.40 2.19 10.29
C GLN A 44 15.14 1.66 9.59
N GLU A 45 14.62 2.43 8.65
CA GLU A 45 13.44 2.16 7.84
C GLU A 45 13.72 1.13 6.74
N ASN A 46 14.99 0.91 6.39
CA ASN A 46 15.38 -0.13 5.43
C ASN A 46 15.78 -1.45 6.11
N LEU A 47 15.75 -1.53 7.45
CA LEU A 47 16.15 -2.71 8.18
C LEU A 47 14.95 -3.39 8.84
N LEU A 48 14.91 -4.72 8.72
CA LEU A 48 13.84 -5.56 9.25
C LEU A 48 14.42 -6.79 9.97
N PRO A 49 14.07 -7.06 11.24
CA PRO A 49 14.52 -8.26 11.93
C PRO A 49 13.71 -9.48 11.49
N LEU A 50 14.37 -10.50 10.93
CA LEU A 50 13.76 -11.74 10.48
C LEU A 50 14.52 -12.96 11.03
N CYS A 51 13.80 -13.96 11.54
CA CYS A 51 14.43 -15.23 11.96
C CYS A 51 14.87 -16.05 10.74
N PRO A 52 15.78 -17.03 10.86
CA PRO A 52 16.24 -17.85 9.73
C PRO A 52 15.12 -18.48 8.89
N ASN A 53 14.00 -18.85 9.52
CA ASN A 53 12.85 -19.44 8.83
C ASN A 53 12.11 -18.42 7.95
N CYS A 54 12.07 -17.14 8.34
CA CYS A 54 11.42 -16.05 7.60
C CYS A 54 12.40 -15.27 6.73
N HIS A 55 13.70 -15.37 7.01
CA HIS A 55 14.79 -14.77 6.27
C HIS A 55 15.05 -15.48 4.93
N LEU A 56 14.46 -16.67 4.72
CA LEU A 56 14.82 -17.54 3.59
C LEU A 56 13.75 -17.74 2.52
N ARG A 57 12.43 -17.55 2.74
CA ARG A 57 11.40 -18.02 1.78
C ARG A 57 10.07 -17.28 1.84
N ASP A 58 9.52 -16.98 0.66
CA ASP A 58 8.08 -17.04 0.40
C ASP A 58 7.66 -18.52 0.58
N GLN A 59 6.76 -18.81 1.54
CA GLN A 59 6.42 -20.18 1.95
C GLN A 59 5.80 -21.03 0.83
N HIS A 60 5.27 -20.40 -0.24
CA HIS A 60 4.64 -21.10 -1.36
C HIS A 60 5.49 -21.16 -2.62
N ASN A 61 6.56 -20.36 -2.71
CA ASN A 61 7.50 -20.41 -3.83
C ASN A 61 8.91 -19.95 -3.40
N PRO A 62 9.78 -20.87 -2.94
CA PRO A 62 11.11 -20.52 -2.43
C PRO A 62 12.04 -19.85 -3.45
N THR A 63 11.68 -19.79 -4.73
CA THR A 63 12.43 -19.07 -5.77
C THR A 63 11.85 -17.69 -6.09
N ARG A 64 10.66 -17.35 -5.58
CA ARG A 64 10.07 -16.02 -5.76
C ARG A 64 10.48 -15.11 -4.62
N LYS A 65 11.18 -14.02 -4.96
CA LYS A 65 11.48 -12.95 -4.02
C LYS A 65 10.18 -12.23 -3.62
N VAL A 66 10.06 -11.89 -2.34
CA VAL A 66 8.98 -11.01 -1.88
C VAL A 66 9.15 -9.64 -2.55
N ASP A 67 8.06 -9.08 -3.06
CA ASP A 67 8.09 -7.80 -3.75
C ASP A 67 8.57 -6.67 -2.82
N ILE A 68 9.59 -5.91 -3.24
CA ILE A 68 10.24 -4.87 -2.42
C ILE A 68 9.21 -3.82 -1.94
N PRO A 69 8.36 -3.23 -2.80
CA PRO A 69 7.29 -2.34 -2.34
C PRO A 69 6.34 -2.97 -1.32
N LYS A 70 6.08 -4.29 -1.39
CA LYS A 70 5.30 -5.00 -0.37
C LYS A 70 6.04 -5.12 0.96
N LEU A 71 7.37 -5.34 0.95
CA LEU A 71 8.21 -5.31 2.16
C LEU A 71 8.30 -3.91 2.77
N LYS A 72 8.38 -2.85 1.94
CA LYS A 72 8.32 -1.46 2.42
C LYS A 72 7.00 -1.17 3.13
N LEU A 73 5.88 -1.61 2.54
CA LEU A 73 4.56 -1.50 3.17
C LEU A 73 4.50 -2.27 4.50
N PHE A 74 5.07 -3.48 4.55
CA PHE A 74 5.17 -4.24 5.79
C PHE A 74 6.00 -3.52 6.85
N ARG A 75 7.13 -2.94 6.48
CA ARG A 75 8.00 -2.21 7.41
C ARG A 75 7.34 -0.95 7.97
N GLU A 76 6.57 -0.24 7.15
CA GLU A 76 5.83 0.97 7.52
C GLU A 76 4.70 0.66 8.52
N HIS A 77 3.92 -0.39 8.27
CA HIS A 77 2.72 -0.69 9.05
C HIS A 77 2.91 -1.76 10.13
N LYS A 78 4.00 -2.55 10.06
CA LYS A 78 4.34 -3.63 10.98
C LYS A 78 3.23 -4.67 11.19
N ASP A 79 2.39 -4.86 10.17
CA ASP A 79 1.28 -5.82 10.22
C ASP A 79 1.63 -7.08 9.41
N PRO A 80 1.82 -8.26 10.04
CA PRO A 80 2.25 -9.47 9.35
C PRO A 80 1.20 -9.96 8.32
N SER A 81 -0.05 -9.51 8.44
CA SER A 81 -1.12 -9.80 7.48
C SER A 81 -0.80 -9.32 6.07
N ILE A 82 0.02 -8.27 5.94
CA ILE A 82 0.50 -7.75 4.65
C ILE A 82 1.27 -8.83 3.88
N LEU A 83 2.08 -9.62 4.57
CA LEU A 83 2.91 -10.63 3.90
C LEU A 83 2.12 -11.90 3.55
N LYS A 84 0.91 -12.09 4.09
CA LYS A 84 0.11 -13.28 3.80
C LYS A 84 -0.41 -13.28 2.35
N PRO A 85 -0.62 -14.47 1.74
CA PRO A 85 -1.14 -14.59 0.37
C PRO A 85 -2.51 -13.91 0.18
N GLN A 86 -3.35 -13.94 1.20
CA GLN A 86 -4.70 -13.38 1.20
C GLN A 86 -4.72 -11.86 0.95
N PHE A 87 -3.64 -11.15 1.30
CA PHE A 87 -3.51 -9.73 1.00
C PHE A 87 -3.14 -9.44 -0.46
N HIS A 88 -2.61 -10.42 -1.20
CA HIS A 88 -2.07 -10.18 -2.54
C HIS A 88 -3.09 -9.59 -3.54
N PRO A 89 -4.36 -10.03 -3.57
CA PRO A 89 -5.37 -9.42 -4.46
C PRO A 89 -5.65 -7.95 -4.14
N ILE A 90 -5.58 -7.54 -2.86
CA ILE A 90 -5.72 -6.14 -2.44
C ILE A 90 -4.48 -5.37 -2.86
N TYR A 91 -3.29 -5.91 -2.58
CA TYR A 91 -2.00 -5.31 -2.93
C TYR A 91 -1.91 -4.93 -4.41
N LEU A 92 -2.27 -5.85 -5.31
CA LEU A 92 -2.25 -5.59 -6.75
C LEU A 92 -3.22 -4.47 -7.15
N ARG A 93 -4.42 -4.45 -6.56
CA ARG A 93 -5.44 -3.45 -6.86
C ARG A 93 -5.12 -2.07 -6.32
N GLN A 94 -4.41 -1.96 -5.20
CA GLN A 94 -3.99 -0.66 -4.66
C GLN A 94 -2.71 -0.11 -5.29
N ALA A 95 -1.94 -0.93 -6.02
CA ALA A 95 -0.60 -0.57 -6.49
C ALA A 95 -0.58 0.68 -7.37
N PHE A 96 -1.69 1.00 -8.06
CA PHE A 96 -1.80 2.23 -8.86
C PHE A 96 -1.67 3.51 -8.03
N LEU A 97 -1.96 3.46 -6.72
CA LEU A 97 -1.84 4.63 -5.85
C LEU A 97 -0.37 5.10 -5.73
N ASP A 98 0.60 4.20 -5.91
CA ASP A 98 2.02 4.47 -5.70
C ASP A 98 2.71 5.20 -6.85
N ASP A 99 2.14 5.16 -8.05
CA ASP A 99 2.75 5.73 -9.26
C ASP A 99 1.75 6.61 -10.01
N ILE A 100 0.98 7.42 -9.27
CA ILE A 100 0.07 8.39 -9.88
C ILE A 100 0.89 9.56 -10.43
N GLN A 101 0.82 9.73 -11.75
CA GLN A 101 1.45 10.82 -12.46
C GLN A 101 0.40 11.85 -12.85
N ILE A 102 0.34 12.96 -12.09
CA ILE A 102 -0.71 14.00 -12.17
C ILE A 102 -0.96 14.50 -13.61
N ASN A 103 0.07 14.55 -14.45
CA ASN A 103 -0.03 15.10 -15.81
C ASN A 103 -0.06 14.03 -16.92
N ILE A 104 0.06 12.74 -16.57
CA ILE A 104 0.21 11.65 -17.53
C ILE A 104 -0.97 10.69 -17.44
N ASP A 105 -1.41 10.35 -16.23
CA ASP A 105 -2.48 9.38 -16.05
C ASP A 105 -3.85 9.94 -16.43
N SER A 106 -4.60 9.17 -17.23
CA SER A 106 -6.00 9.46 -17.53
C SER A 106 -6.87 9.33 -16.27
N VAL A 107 -7.71 10.34 -16.01
CA VAL A 107 -8.67 10.30 -14.90
C VAL A 107 -9.62 9.11 -15.01
N ASP A 108 -10.07 8.77 -16.22
CA ASP A 108 -11.01 7.66 -16.41
C ASP A 108 -10.36 6.32 -16.05
N SER A 109 -9.05 6.17 -16.33
CA SER A 109 -8.27 4.98 -15.93
C SER A 109 -8.11 4.92 -14.41
N LEU A 110 -7.78 6.03 -13.76
CA LEU A 110 -7.64 6.12 -12.31
C LEU A 110 -8.96 5.87 -11.58
N GLU A 111 -10.06 6.43 -12.09
CA GLU A 111 -11.41 6.19 -11.58
C GLU A 111 -11.79 4.73 -11.69
N LYS A 112 -11.54 4.09 -12.84
CA LYS A 112 -11.81 2.66 -13.01
C LYS A 112 -11.03 1.81 -12.01
N LYS A 113 -9.74 2.06 -11.84
CA LYS A 113 -8.90 1.32 -10.87
C LYS A 113 -9.35 1.54 -9.42
N ALA A 114 -9.70 2.78 -9.06
CA ALA A 114 -10.24 3.09 -7.74
C ALA A 114 -11.59 2.40 -7.49
N GLY A 115 -12.49 2.42 -8.47
CA GLY A 115 -13.77 1.72 -8.43
C GLY A 115 -13.60 0.21 -8.25
N GLU A 116 -12.75 -0.42 -9.05
CA GLU A 116 -12.43 -1.86 -8.94
C GLU A 116 -11.90 -2.24 -7.54
N LEU A 117 -11.06 -1.40 -6.93
CA LEU A 117 -10.56 -1.60 -5.58
C LEU A 117 -11.68 -1.47 -4.53
N ILE A 118 -12.49 -0.40 -4.63
CA ILE A 118 -13.61 -0.14 -3.70
C ILE A 118 -14.64 -1.28 -3.77
N GLU A 119 -15.01 -1.71 -4.98
CA GLU A 119 -15.94 -2.82 -5.20
C GLU A 119 -15.38 -4.12 -4.65
N PHE A 120 -14.11 -4.42 -4.90
CA PHE A 120 -13.46 -5.61 -4.34
C PHE A 120 -13.50 -5.60 -2.80
N VAL A 121 -13.14 -4.47 -2.18
CA VAL A 121 -13.21 -4.32 -0.72
C VAL A 121 -14.62 -4.50 -0.20
N ALA A 122 -15.64 -4.03 -0.91
CA ALA A 122 -17.03 -4.19 -0.51
C ALA A 122 -17.46 -5.68 -0.36
N THR A 123 -16.78 -6.60 -1.04
CA THR A 123 -17.05 -8.05 -0.96
C THR A 123 -16.43 -8.75 0.24
N LEU A 124 -15.55 -8.08 0.98
CA LEU A 124 -14.82 -8.65 2.12
C LEU A 124 -15.63 -8.55 3.42
N GLU A 125 -15.18 -9.24 4.46
CA GLU A 125 -15.75 -9.09 5.80
C GLU A 125 -15.55 -7.65 6.30
N MET A 126 -16.58 -7.03 6.88
CA MET A 126 -16.63 -5.59 7.16
C MET A 126 -16.48 -4.68 5.92
N GLY A 127 -16.54 -5.27 4.71
CA GLY A 127 -16.26 -4.62 3.43
C GLY A 127 -17.13 -3.41 3.16
N GLY A 128 -18.42 -3.45 3.50
CA GLY A 128 -19.34 -2.32 3.30
C GLY A 128 -18.96 -1.05 4.09
N PHE A 129 -18.37 -1.19 5.28
CA PHE A 129 -17.88 -0.05 6.05
C PHE A 129 -16.60 0.52 5.41
N TYR A 130 -15.63 -0.34 5.11
CA TYR A 130 -14.34 0.09 4.56
C TYR A 130 -14.45 0.60 3.13
N SER A 131 -15.31 0.03 2.29
CA SER A 131 -15.52 0.49 0.92
C SER A 131 -16.12 1.89 0.88
N LYS A 132 -17.06 2.22 1.79
CA LYS A 132 -17.60 3.57 1.94
C LYS A 132 -16.50 4.57 2.33
N ARG A 133 -15.67 4.22 3.31
CA ARG A 133 -14.53 5.06 3.73
C ARG A 133 -13.49 5.23 2.64
N LEU A 134 -13.19 4.16 1.89
CA LEU A 134 -12.30 4.26 0.73
C LEU A 134 -12.90 5.14 -0.35
N ASN A 135 -14.20 5.05 -0.62
CA ASN A 135 -14.87 5.91 -1.59
C ASN A 135 -14.80 7.40 -1.19
N GLU A 136 -14.86 7.72 0.10
CA GLU A 136 -14.64 9.09 0.60
C GLU A 136 -13.20 9.60 0.32
N LEU A 137 -12.21 8.71 0.30
CA LEU A 137 -10.80 9.06 0.12
C LEU A 137 -10.35 9.06 -1.34
N ILE A 138 -10.73 8.03 -2.10
CA ILE A 138 -10.20 7.74 -3.44
C ILE A 138 -11.30 7.59 -4.50
N GLY A 139 -12.58 7.66 -4.11
CA GLY A 139 -13.68 7.69 -5.07
C GLY A 139 -13.76 9.03 -5.80
N ARG A 140 -14.32 9.01 -7.01
CA ARG A 140 -14.55 10.25 -7.76
C ARG A 140 -15.58 11.12 -7.00
N PRO A 141 -15.27 12.40 -6.72
CA PRO A 141 -16.24 13.30 -6.12
C PRO A 141 -17.51 13.41 -6.97
N SER A 142 -18.66 13.28 -6.33
CA SER A 142 -19.94 13.55 -6.97
C SER A 142 -20.03 15.04 -7.32
N MET A 143 -19.70 15.38 -8.57
CA MET A 143 -19.90 16.72 -9.09
C MET A 143 -21.38 16.89 -9.44
N ALA A 144 -22.10 17.70 -8.67
CA ALA A 144 -23.41 18.17 -9.07
C ALA A 144 -23.23 19.14 -10.25
N PHE A 145 -23.24 18.61 -11.48
CA PHE A 145 -23.20 19.44 -12.68
C PHE A 145 -24.56 20.10 -12.89
N MET A 146 -24.63 21.43 -12.72
CA MET A 146 -25.69 22.21 -13.35
C MET A 146 -25.42 22.21 -14.86
N PHE A 147 -26.10 21.32 -15.59
CA PHE A 147 -26.10 21.35 -17.04
C PHE A 147 -26.82 22.62 -17.51
N SER A 148 -26.06 23.55 -18.08
CA SER A 148 -26.64 24.58 -18.94
C SER A 148 -26.99 23.92 -20.27
N LEU A 149 -28.27 23.92 -20.65
CA LEU A 149 -28.84 23.31 -21.87
C LEU A 149 -28.37 23.94 -23.19
N SER A 150 -27.32 24.76 -23.17
CA SER A 150 -26.78 25.41 -24.36
C SER A 150 -25.87 24.44 -25.12
N SER A 151 -26.33 23.96 -26.28
CA SER A 151 -25.64 22.99 -27.16
C SER A 151 -24.36 23.51 -27.85
N GLY A 152 -23.65 24.46 -27.25
CA GLY A 152 -22.40 25.04 -27.77
C GLY A 152 -21.18 24.60 -26.95
N HIS A 153 -20.01 24.54 -27.60
CA HIS A 153 -18.71 24.46 -26.91
C HIS A 153 -18.63 25.59 -25.89
N ASN A 154 -18.63 25.23 -24.61
CA ASN A 154 -18.51 26.18 -23.50
C ASN A 154 -17.09 26.06 -22.92
N PRO A 155 -16.18 27.01 -23.22
CA PRO A 155 -14.82 27.00 -22.68
C PRO A 155 -14.77 27.00 -21.15
N GLU A 156 -15.79 27.54 -20.47
CA GLU A 156 -15.86 27.51 -19.00
C GLU A 156 -16.15 26.11 -18.48
N PHE A 157 -17.00 25.35 -19.18
CA PHE A 157 -17.28 23.96 -18.85
C PHE A 157 -16.00 23.10 -18.98
N GLU A 158 -15.24 23.27 -20.06
CA GLU A 158 -13.98 22.56 -20.25
C GLU A 158 -12.94 22.92 -19.17
N ARG A 159 -12.83 24.21 -18.82
CA ARG A 159 -11.97 24.66 -17.71
C ARG A 159 -12.41 24.04 -16.38
N GLN A 160 -13.70 23.98 -16.09
CA GLN A 160 -14.23 23.38 -14.87
C GLN A 160 -13.94 21.86 -14.82
N MET A 161 -14.15 21.16 -15.94
CA MET A 161 -13.82 19.74 -16.08
C MET A 161 -12.33 19.48 -15.86
N ASN A 162 -11.45 20.30 -16.44
CA ASN A 162 -10.00 20.18 -16.26
C ASN A 162 -9.59 20.40 -14.80
N ARG A 163 -10.15 21.41 -14.11
CA ARG A 163 -9.91 21.62 -12.68
C ARG A 163 -10.39 20.45 -11.83
N SER A 164 -11.56 19.90 -12.13
CA SER A 164 -12.10 18.72 -11.43
C SER A 164 -11.19 17.51 -11.61
N ARG A 165 -10.71 17.26 -12.84
CA ARG A 165 -9.77 16.19 -13.15
C ARG A 165 -8.44 16.34 -12.39
N GLU A 166 -7.89 17.54 -12.35
CA GLU A 166 -6.68 17.84 -11.58
C GLU A 166 -6.91 17.66 -10.08
N SER A 167 -8.03 18.16 -9.55
CA SER A 167 -8.42 18.01 -8.15
C SER A 167 -8.55 16.55 -7.74
N TYR A 168 -9.11 15.69 -8.59
CA TYR A 168 -9.24 14.27 -8.30
C TYR A 168 -7.88 13.57 -8.24
N ARG A 169 -6.95 13.89 -9.16
CA ARG A 169 -5.58 13.33 -9.08
C ARG A 169 -4.86 13.76 -7.81
N LYS A 170 -4.99 15.04 -7.42
CA LYS A 170 -4.44 15.54 -6.15
C LYS A 170 -5.04 14.80 -4.95
N GLN A 171 -6.36 14.63 -4.93
CA GLN A 171 -7.06 13.86 -3.90
C GLN A 171 -6.49 12.45 -3.77
N LEU A 172 -6.27 11.72 -4.87
CA LEU A 172 -5.70 10.37 -4.82
C LEU A 172 -4.28 10.36 -4.21
N VAL A 173 -3.44 11.31 -4.61
CA VAL A 173 -2.06 11.44 -4.09
C VAL A 173 -2.07 11.78 -2.60
N GLU A 174 -2.86 12.77 -2.20
CA GLU A 174 -2.98 13.24 -0.81
C GLU A 174 -3.56 12.15 0.12
N ASN A 175 -4.48 11.34 -0.40
CA ASN A 175 -5.16 10.31 0.38
C ASN A 175 -4.52 8.91 0.27
N ASN A 176 -3.48 8.71 -0.54
CA ASN A 176 -2.83 7.40 -0.73
C ASN A 176 -2.52 6.72 0.62
N LYS A 177 -1.76 7.40 1.50
CA LYS A 177 -1.35 6.84 2.79
C LYS A 177 -2.54 6.46 3.67
N HIS A 178 -3.60 7.27 3.66
CA HIS A 178 -4.81 7.01 4.43
C HIS A 178 -5.59 5.82 3.88
N ALA A 179 -5.72 5.73 2.55
CA ALA A 179 -6.36 4.60 1.89
C ALA A 179 -5.63 3.29 2.17
N LYS A 180 -4.30 3.28 2.06
CA LYS A 180 -3.46 2.11 2.40
C LYS A 180 -3.62 1.67 3.86
N LYS A 181 -3.62 2.63 4.78
CA LYS A 181 -3.84 2.35 6.20
C LYS A 181 -5.19 1.68 6.44
N LEU A 182 -6.26 2.16 5.81
CA LEU A 182 -7.59 1.54 5.89
C LEU A 182 -7.61 0.11 5.33
N LEU A 183 -6.95 -0.12 4.18
CA LEU A 183 -6.85 -1.45 3.58
C LEU A 183 -6.12 -2.44 4.48
N ILE A 184 -5.11 -1.99 5.22
CA ILE A 184 -4.35 -2.83 6.16
C ILE A 184 -5.16 -3.07 7.43
N GLU A 185 -5.87 -2.06 7.93
CA GLU A 185 -6.76 -2.20 9.08
C GLU A 185 -7.87 -3.23 8.82
N LEU A 186 -8.46 -3.20 7.62
CA LEU A 186 -9.45 -4.17 7.16
C LEU A 186 -8.98 -5.63 7.29
N LEU A 187 -7.68 -5.90 7.13
CA LEU A 187 -7.12 -7.26 7.18
C LEU A 187 -7.31 -7.91 8.56
N ARG A 188 -7.39 -7.09 9.62
CA ARG A 188 -7.57 -7.57 11.00
C ARG A 188 -8.95 -8.18 11.25
N TYR A 189 -9.92 -7.82 10.41
CA TYR A 189 -11.29 -8.31 10.50
C TYR A 189 -11.54 -9.52 9.61
N GLN A 190 -10.59 -9.90 8.76
CA GLN A 190 -10.82 -11.04 7.90
C GLN A 190 -10.59 -12.31 8.69
N SER A 191 -11.61 -13.17 8.78
CA SER A 191 -11.45 -14.54 9.25
C SER A 191 -10.72 -15.37 8.20
N TRP A 192 -9.43 -15.10 7.99
CA TRP A 192 -8.60 -15.98 7.19
C TRP A 192 -8.48 -17.28 7.97
N ALA A 193 -9.16 -18.32 7.51
CA ALA A 193 -9.01 -19.66 8.05
C ALA A 193 -7.50 -19.92 8.19
N ASN A 194 -7.05 -20.22 9.41
CA ASN A 194 -5.68 -20.63 9.66
C ASN A 194 -5.45 -21.95 8.88
N GLY A 195 -5.08 -21.82 7.62
CA GLY A 195 -4.65 -22.91 6.74
C GLY A 195 -3.17 -23.17 6.95
#